data_AF-A0A1C6B215-F1
#
_entry.id   AF-A0A1C6B215-F1
#
_cell.length_a   1.000
_cell.length_b   1.000
_cell.length_c   1.000
_cell.angle_alpha   90.00
_cell.angle_beta   90.00
_cell.angle_gamma   90.00
#
_symmetry.space_group_name_H-M   'P 1'
#
loop_
_entity.id
_entity.type
_entity.pdbx_description
1 polymer ?
#
loop_
_entity_poly.entity_id
_entity_poly.type
_entity_poly.pdbx_seq_one_letter_code
_entity_poly.pdbx_strand_id
1 'polypeptide(L)'
;MLGMEKEILVLMSQVRCATEQQFNKFFSKRRKIVKSPYKKTLRKMCREFTLRKYPCNIVYGEYKDSSGIYYLNGGKVYKGKELLKVIIGSEVALKMEASGYEIKRFYRNITIDKDKYDIYIEYLDKDKKLRQKLIDIKLSDVFKGSKYKNLPYKITNSTIPFFEIPEVLIITQERLIDEYRIKPINQNVKIIDLSLNNLTYYL
;
A
#
# COMPACT_ATOMS: atom_id res chain seq x y z
N MET A 1 8.28 6.97 -26.62
CA MET A 1 7.51 7.27 -25.39
C MET A 1 8.44 7.91 -24.37
N LEU A 2 8.04 9.06 -23.83
CA LEU A 2 8.84 9.89 -22.92
C LEU A 2 9.06 9.13 -21.59
N GLY A 3 10.28 9.14 -21.05
CA GLY A 3 10.64 8.31 -19.88
C GLY A 3 9.73 8.47 -18.65
N MET A 4 9.06 9.62 -18.49
CA MET A 4 8.12 9.86 -17.39
C MET A 4 6.77 9.16 -17.57
N GLU A 5 6.25 9.02 -18.80
CA GLU A 5 5.01 8.28 -19.07
C GLU A 5 5.20 6.80 -18.69
N LYS A 6 6.35 6.23 -19.04
CA LYS A 6 6.72 4.86 -18.68
C LYS A 6 6.78 4.68 -17.16
N GLU A 7 7.41 5.62 -16.44
CA GLU A 7 7.47 5.59 -14.97
C GLU A 7 6.09 5.68 -14.32
N ILE A 8 5.21 6.54 -14.84
CA ILE A 8 3.82 6.65 -14.36
C ILE A 8 3.09 5.32 -14.57
N LEU A 9 3.21 4.70 -15.74
CA LEU A 9 2.55 3.41 -16.04
C LEU A 9 3.07 2.29 -15.14
N VAL A 10 4.37 2.23 -14.88
CA VAL A 10 4.99 1.25 -13.96
C VAL A 10 4.46 1.44 -12.53
N LEU A 11 4.42 2.68 -12.03
CA LEU A 11 3.84 2.93 -10.71
C LEU A 11 2.37 2.52 -10.66
N MET A 12 1.58 2.92 -11.65
CA MET A 12 0.15 2.67 -11.72
C MET A 12 -0.22 1.19 -11.86
N SER A 13 0.62 0.38 -12.51
CA SER A 13 0.42 -1.06 -12.60
C SER A 13 0.56 -1.75 -11.25
N GLN A 14 1.43 -1.22 -10.37
CA GLN A 14 1.62 -1.71 -9.01
C GLN A 14 0.52 -1.20 -8.06
N VAL A 15 0.27 0.11 -8.04
CA VAL A 15 -0.56 0.73 -7.00
C VAL A 15 -2.05 0.83 -7.35
N ARG A 16 -2.45 0.56 -8.61
CA ARG A 16 -3.81 0.64 -9.19
C ARG A 16 -4.38 2.05 -9.31
N CYS A 17 -4.22 2.88 -8.28
CA CYS A 17 -4.52 4.30 -8.30
C CYS A 17 -3.60 5.09 -7.38
N ALA A 18 -3.39 6.36 -7.71
CA ALA A 18 -2.56 7.28 -6.94
C ALA A 18 -3.12 8.70 -6.98
N THR A 19 -3.00 9.40 -5.85
CA THR A 19 -3.37 10.82 -5.75
C THR A 19 -2.29 11.71 -6.35
N GLU A 20 -2.64 12.95 -6.70
CA GLU A 20 -1.65 13.92 -7.20
C GLU A 20 -0.54 14.20 -6.17
N GLN A 21 -0.86 14.16 -4.87
CA GLN A 21 0.13 14.24 -3.79
C GLN A 21 1.09 13.05 -3.81
N GLN A 22 0.59 11.82 -4.02
CA GLN A 22 1.42 10.62 -4.12
C GLN A 22 2.39 10.68 -5.32
N PHE A 23 1.92 11.14 -6.48
CA PHE A 23 2.80 11.42 -7.61
C PHE A 23 3.85 12.49 -7.29
N ASN A 24 3.44 13.57 -6.61
CA ASN A 24 4.38 14.62 -6.20
C ASN A 24 5.50 14.03 -5.32
N LYS A 25 5.16 13.19 -4.34
CA LYS A 25 6.15 12.51 -3.47
C LYS A 25 7.07 11.60 -4.28
N PHE A 26 6.53 10.79 -5.18
CA PHE A 26 7.30 9.87 -6.02
C PHE A 26 8.33 10.60 -6.91
N PHE A 27 7.89 11.63 -7.63
CA PHE A 27 8.75 12.34 -8.58
C PHE A 27 9.68 13.38 -7.93
N SER A 28 9.28 13.99 -6.82
CA SER A 28 10.15 14.94 -6.09
C SER A 28 11.39 14.25 -5.51
N LYS A 29 11.23 13.04 -4.96
CA LYS A 29 12.34 12.27 -4.38
C LYS A 29 13.32 11.73 -5.43
N ARG A 30 12.82 11.18 -6.54
CA ARG A 30 13.68 10.48 -7.51
C ARG A 30 14.51 11.40 -8.41
N ARG A 31 14.13 12.66 -8.63
CA ARG A 31 14.72 13.43 -9.73
C ARG A 31 15.26 14.83 -9.40
N LYS A 32 15.19 15.37 -8.17
CA LYS A 32 15.47 16.80 -7.90
C LYS A 32 14.80 17.73 -8.95
N ILE A 33 13.65 17.32 -9.50
CA ILE A 33 13.01 17.98 -10.62
C ILE A 33 12.09 19.09 -10.10
N VAL A 34 12.20 20.27 -10.72
CA VAL A 34 11.24 21.38 -10.60
C VAL A 34 9.83 20.83 -10.83
N LYS A 35 8.86 21.06 -9.93
CA LYS A 35 7.51 20.44 -9.87
C LYS A 35 6.64 20.41 -11.16
N SER A 36 7.07 21.04 -12.25
CA SER A 36 6.31 21.33 -13.49
C SER A 36 6.13 20.14 -14.48
N PRO A 37 7.11 19.25 -14.73
CA PRO A 37 7.02 18.27 -15.82
C PRO A 37 5.95 17.20 -15.61
N TYR A 38 5.86 16.58 -14.43
CA TYR A 38 4.97 15.43 -14.22
C TYR A 38 3.49 15.82 -14.27
N LYS A 39 3.14 17.02 -13.81
CA LYS A 39 1.75 17.52 -13.93
C LYS A 39 1.34 17.69 -15.38
N LYS A 40 2.24 18.17 -16.25
CA LYS A 40 1.99 18.27 -17.70
C LYS A 40 1.82 16.88 -18.30
N THR A 41 2.67 15.92 -17.91
CA THR A 41 2.56 14.52 -18.36
C THR A 41 1.25 13.87 -17.91
N LEU A 42 0.85 14.02 -16.65
CA LEU A 42 -0.45 13.50 -16.16
C LEU A 42 -1.63 14.09 -16.95
N ARG A 43 -1.62 15.40 -17.22
CA ARG A 43 -2.68 16.04 -18.04
C ARG A 43 -2.68 15.51 -19.48
N LYS A 44 -1.50 15.33 -20.07
CA LYS A 44 -1.34 14.76 -21.41
C LYS A 44 -1.91 13.33 -21.46
N MET A 45 -1.49 12.47 -20.53
CA MET A 45 -1.98 11.09 -20.44
C MET A 45 -3.49 11.00 -20.15
N CYS A 46 -4.08 12.01 -19.49
CA CYS A 46 -5.54 12.11 -19.38
C CYS A 46 -6.22 12.47 -20.71
N ARG A 47 -5.66 13.41 -21.49
CA ARG A 47 -6.17 13.76 -22.82
C ARG A 47 -6.05 12.60 -23.82
N GLU A 48 -5.00 11.81 -23.68
CA GLU A 48 -4.74 10.61 -24.49
C GLU A 48 -5.49 9.36 -23.97
N PHE A 49 -6.42 9.53 -23.01
CA PHE A 49 -7.21 8.44 -22.43
C PHE A 49 -6.39 7.28 -21.87
N THR A 50 -5.13 7.52 -21.50
CA THR A 50 -4.30 6.54 -20.79
C THR A 50 -4.65 6.54 -19.30
N LEU A 51 -4.94 7.73 -18.74
CA LEU A 51 -5.36 7.92 -17.35
C LEU A 51 -6.74 8.58 -17.25
N ARG A 52 -7.48 8.26 -16.19
CA ARG A 52 -8.68 9.02 -15.77
C ARG A 52 -8.44 9.69 -14.43
N LYS A 53 -8.82 10.97 -14.32
CA LYS A 53 -8.76 11.73 -13.07
C LYS A 53 -10.17 11.86 -12.49
N TYR A 54 -10.30 11.58 -11.20
CA TYR A 54 -11.53 11.81 -10.42
C TYR A 54 -11.26 12.80 -9.29
N PRO A 55 -12.28 13.55 -8.84
CA PRO A 55 -12.17 14.32 -7.61
C PRO A 55 -11.88 13.37 -6.43
N CYS A 56 -11.00 13.82 -5.54
CA CYS A 56 -10.68 13.12 -4.30
C CYS A 56 -11.00 14.08 -3.16
N ASN A 57 -11.72 13.60 -2.15
CA ASN A 57 -11.90 14.32 -0.90
C ASN A 57 -11.93 13.28 0.22
N ILE A 58 -10.75 12.86 0.64
CA ILE A 58 -10.60 11.81 1.63
C ILE A 58 -10.11 12.43 2.92
N VAL A 59 -10.88 12.19 3.98
CA VAL A 59 -10.55 12.56 5.35
C VAL A 59 -10.81 11.33 6.21
N TYR A 60 -9.75 10.77 6.80
CA TYR A 60 -9.86 9.66 7.74
C TYR A 60 -8.79 9.76 8.82
N GLY A 61 -9.25 10.05 10.04
CA GLY A 61 -8.42 10.55 11.14
C GLY A 61 -7.44 11.63 10.66
N GLU A 62 -6.15 11.38 10.80
CA GLU A 62 -5.10 12.31 10.37
C GLU A 62 -4.79 12.29 8.86
N TYR A 63 -5.24 11.27 8.12
CA TYR A 63 -5.02 11.19 6.68
C TYR A 63 -6.00 12.11 5.94
N LYS A 64 -5.47 13.09 5.20
CA LYS A 64 -6.24 14.06 4.42
C LYS A 64 -5.66 14.24 3.02
N ASP A 65 -6.46 13.97 1.99
CA ASP A 65 -6.08 14.23 0.60
C ASP A 65 -7.28 14.71 -0.23
N SER A 66 -7.21 15.96 -0.69
CA SER A 66 -8.16 16.60 -1.60
C SER A 66 -7.62 16.71 -3.03
N SER A 67 -6.44 16.14 -3.30
CA SER A 67 -5.81 16.17 -4.62
C SER A 67 -6.42 15.10 -5.51
N GLY A 68 -6.79 15.47 -6.74
CA GLY A 68 -7.49 14.54 -7.63
C GLY A 68 -6.72 13.22 -7.82
N ILE A 69 -7.47 12.13 -7.91
CA ILE A 69 -6.93 10.78 -7.96
C ILE A 69 -6.93 10.26 -9.40
N TYR A 70 -5.85 9.58 -9.78
CA TYR A 70 -5.66 9.04 -11.11
C TYR A 70 -5.80 7.52 -11.11
N TYR A 71 -6.38 7.01 -12.20
CA TYR A 71 -6.55 5.58 -12.50
C TYR A 71 -6.04 5.30 -13.92
N LEU A 72 -5.59 4.08 -14.19
CA LEU A 72 -5.49 3.61 -15.57
C LEU A 72 -6.89 3.58 -16.18
N ASN A 73 -7.01 4.01 -17.44
CA ASN A 73 -8.28 3.91 -18.15
C ASN A 73 -8.71 2.44 -18.25
N GLY A 74 -10.00 2.16 -17.99
CA GLY A 74 -10.53 0.79 -17.87
C GLY A 74 -10.19 0.06 -16.55
N GLY A 75 -9.42 0.68 -15.66
CA GLY A 75 -9.13 0.12 -14.34
C GLY A 75 -10.33 0.16 -13.39
N LYS A 76 -10.33 -0.73 -12.39
CA LYS A 76 -11.33 -0.73 -11.30
C LYS A 76 -11.28 0.60 -10.55
N VAL A 77 -12.43 1.26 -10.43
CA VAL A 77 -12.59 2.47 -9.61
C VAL A 77 -13.04 2.08 -8.20
N TYR A 78 -12.37 2.61 -7.18
CA TYR A 78 -12.69 2.33 -5.78
C TYR A 78 -13.46 3.49 -5.16
N LYS A 79 -14.28 3.21 -4.14
CA LYS A 79 -15.07 4.20 -3.39
C LYS A 79 -15.03 3.91 -1.89
N GLY A 80 -15.34 4.91 -1.06
CA GLY A 80 -15.49 4.76 0.39
C GLY A 80 -14.26 4.16 1.08
N LYS A 81 -14.48 3.21 2.01
CA LYS A 81 -13.40 2.56 2.77
C LYS A 81 -12.41 1.80 1.87
N GLU A 82 -12.88 1.17 0.78
CA GLU A 82 -11.98 0.47 -0.14
C GLU A 82 -10.98 1.43 -0.80
N LEU A 83 -11.44 2.60 -1.23
CA LEU A 83 -10.59 3.63 -1.82
C LEU A 83 -9.46 4.03 -0.85
N LEU A 84 -9.84 4.26 0.40
CA LEU A 84 -8.88 4.63 1.44
C LEU A 84 -7.84 3.53 1.67
N LYS A 85 -8.25 2.25 1.77
CA LYS A 85 -7.30 1.12 1.87
C LYS A 85 -6.36 1.05 0.66
N VAL A 86 -6.89 1.30 -0.54
CA VAL A 86 -6.07 1.29 -1.74
C VAL A 86 -5.00 2.37 -1.67
N ILE A 87 -5.39 3.60 -1.31
CA ILE A 87 -4.48 4.74 -1.19
C ILE A 87 -3.43 4.54 -0.10
N ILE A 88 -3.80 4.05 1.08
CA ILE A 88 -2.86 3.72 2.16
C ILE A 88 -1.88 2.66 1.67
N GLY A 89 -2.36 1.61 1.00
CA GLY A 89 -1.49 0.60 0.39
C GLY A 89 -0.52 1.17 -0.65
N SER A 90 -0.97 2.13 -1.45
CA SER A 90 -0.11 2.85 -2.40
C SER A 90 0.97 3.65 -1.65
N GLU A 91 0.63 4.30 -0.54
CA GLU A 91 1.59 5.04 0.29
C GLU A 91 2.63 4.12 0.93
N VAL A 92 2.25 2.91 1.35
CA VAL A 92 3.19 1.89 1.84
C VAL A 92 4.21 1.56 0.76
N ALA A 93 3.75 1.20 -0.45
CA ALA A 93 4.65 0.86 -1.57
C ALA A 93 5.61 2.02 -1.89
N LEU A 94 5.09 3.24 -1.96
CA LEU A 94 5.88 4.44 -2.23
C LEU A 94 6.91 4.72 -1.13
N LYS A 95 6.55 4.57 0.15
CA LYS A 95 7.48 4.75 1.27
C LYS A 95 8.58 3.68 1.30
N MET A 96 8.24 2.44 0.93
CA MET A 96 9.21 1.35 0.80
C MET A 96 10.25 1.63 -0.27
N GLU A 97 9.82 1.91 -1.49
CA GLU A 97 10.74 2.25 -2.57
C GLU A 97 11.59 3.47 -2.24
N ALA A 98 10.99 4.50 -1.65
CA ALA A 98 11.69 5.71 -1.23
C ALA A 98 12.72 5.48 -0.12
N SER A 99 12.61 4.37 0.62
CA SER A 99 13.52 4.00 1.70
C SER A 99 14.58 2.98 1.26
N GLY A 100 14.65 2.69 -0.05
CA GLY A 100 15.65 1.81 -0.66
C GLY A 100 15.25 0.34 -0.75
N TYR A 101 14.02 -0.02 -0.38
CA TYR A 101 13.50 -1.39 -0.52
C TYR A 101 13.05 -1.64 -1.96
N GLU A 102 13.28 -2.85 -2.46
CA GLU A 102 12.91 -3.22 -3.83
C GLU A 102 11.70 -4.16 -3.82
N ILE A 103 10.54 -3.68 -4.25
CA ILE A 103 9.31 -4.47 -4.29
C ILE A 103 9.36 -5.45 -5.48
N LYS A 104 9.31 -6.75 -5.18
CA LYS A 104 9.25 -7.82 -6.19
C LYS A 104 7.82 -8.22 -6.53
N ARG A 105 6.97 -8.36 -5.51
CA ARG A 105 5.54 -8.67 -5.68
C ARG A 105 4.69 -7.81 -4.76
N PHE A 106 3.56 -7.34 -5.27
CA PHE A 106 2.60 -6.53 -4.53
C PHE A 106 1.18 -6.97 -4.91
N TYR A 107 0.59 -7.81 -4.07
CA TYR A 107 -0.75 -8.36 -4.29
C TYR A 107 -1.74 -7.71 -3.34
N ARG A 108 -2.91 -7.32 -3.85
CA ARG A 108 -3.98 -6.70 -3.08
C ARG A 108 -5.12 -7.68 -2.86
N ASN A 109 -5.86 -7.52 -1.75
CA ASN A 109 -7.06 -8.29 -1.42
C ASN A 109 -6.84 -9.80 -1.49
N ILE A 110 -5.75 -10.25 -0.88
CA ILE A 110 -5.35 -11.65 -0.88
C ILE A 110 -6.12 -12.45 0.18
N THR A 111 -6.26 -13.74 -0.04
CA THR A 111 -6.86 -14.68 0.90
C THR A 111 -5.81 -15.68 1.36
N ILE A 112 -5.69 -15.88 2.66
CA ILE A 112 -4.82 -16.88 3.27
C ILE A 112 -5.71 -17.75 4.15
N ASP A 113 -5.78 -19.04 3.79
CA ASP A 113 -6.79 -19.95 4.33
C ASP A 113 -8.21 -19.35 4.13
N LYS A 114 -8.91 -18.95 5.20
CA LYS A 114 -10.24 -18.31 5.14
C LYS A 114 -10.22 -16.81 5.39
N ASP A 115 -9.05 -16.24 5.71
CA ASP A 115 -8.92 -14.85 6.12
C ASP A 115 -8.42 -13.95 4.99
N LYS A 116 -9.07 -12.80 4.81
CA LYS A 116 -8.66 -11.79 3.83
C LYS A 116 -7.65 -10.82 4.42
N TYR A 117 -6.54 -10.58 3.72
CA TYR A 117 -5.56 -9.53 4.01
C TYR A 117 -5.57 -8.48 2.89
N ASP A 118 -5.28 -7.24 3.24
CA ASP A 118 -5.37 -6.14 2.28
C ASP A 118 -4.19 -6.17 1.29
N ILE A 119 -2.99 -6.53 1.75
CA ILE A 119 -1.79 -6.60 0.91
C ILE A 119 -0.90 -7.78 1.31
N TYR A 120 -0.34 -8.45 0.31
CA TYR A 120 0.89 -9.24 0.45
C TYR A 120 2.00 -8.52 -0.32
N ILE A 121 3.16 -8.44 0.30
CA ILE A 121 4.34 -7.85 -0.30
C ILE A 121 5.55 -8.78 -0.16
N GLU A 122 6.25 -8.94 -1.26
CA GLU A 122 7.55 -9.59 -1.35
C GLU A 122 8.56 -8.55 -1.81
N TYR A 123 9.64 -8.37 -1.06
CA TYR A 123 10.60 -7.30 -1.31
C TYR A 123 12.02 -7.70 -0.93
N LEU A 124 13.01 -7.03 -1.52
CA LEU A 124 14.39 -7.07 -1.03
C LEU A 124 14.58 -5.97 0.01
N ASP A 125 15.13 -6.33 1.16
CA ASP A 125 15.58 -5.38 2.17
C ASP A 125 16.88 -4.67 1.73
N LYS A 126 17.38 -3.79 2.60
CA LYS A 126 18.60 -3.02 2.34
C LYS A 126 19.85 -3.91 2.20
N ASP A 127 19.83 -5.08 2.81
CA ASP A 127 20.88 -6.09 2.74
C ASP A 127 20.67 -7.06 1.56
N LYS A 128 19.74 -6.74 0.65
CA LYS A 128 19.36 -7.56 -0.52
C LYS A 128 18.83 -8.95 -0.13
N LYS A 129 18.31 -9.11 1.08
CA LYS A 129 17.63 -10.35 1.48
C LYS A 129 16.16 -10.27 1.10
N LEU A 130 15.65 -11.37 0.57
CA LEU A 130 14.24 -11.51 0.22
C LEU A 130 13.40 -11.64 1.49
N ARG A 131 12.35 -10.82 1.60
CA ARG A 131 11.43 -10.75 2.74
C ARG A 131 9.97 -10.82 2.27
N GLN A 132 9.12 -11.35 3.13
CA GLN A 132 7.67 -11.39 2.92
C GLN A 132 6.92 -10.72 4.08
N LYS A 133 5.85 -9.98 3.74
CA LYS A 133 5.01 -9.32 4.75
C LYS A 133 3.56 -9.30 4.33
N LEU A 134 2.69 -9.41 5.32
CA LEU A 134 1.26 -9.24 5.18
C LEU A 134 0.84 -7.91 5.78
N ILE A 135 -0.08 -7.23 5.14
CA ILE A 135 -0.61 -5.95 5.64
C ILE A 135 -2.12 -6.03 5.74
N ASP A 136 -2.64 -5.58 6.88
CA ASP A 136 -4.07 -5.50 7.17
C ASP A 136 -4.42 -4.09 7.63
N ILE A 137 -5.21 -3.37 6.83
CA ILE A 137 -5.60 -1.99 7.04
C ILE A 137 -6.98 -1.97 7.70
N LYS A 138 -7.03 -1.57 8.98
CA LYS A 138 -8.28 -1.54 9.78
C LYS A 138 -8.82 -0.12 9.89
N LEU A 139 -10.00 0.09 9.30
CA LEU A 139 -10.67 1.38 9.17
C LEU A 139 -12.08 1.37 9.80
N SER A 140 -12.22 0.94 11.06
CA SER A 140 -13.50 0.73 11.78
C SER A 140 -14.27 -0.57 11.49
N ASP A 141 -13.70 -1.70 11.93
CA ASP A 141 -14.38 -3.00 12.04
C ASP A 141 -14.07 -3.64 13.40
N VAL A 142 -14.93 -4.58 13.83
CA VAL A 142 -14.68 -5.43 15.00
C VAL A 142 -13.35 -6.16 14.86
N PHE A 143 -12.46 -5.98 15.83
CA PHE A 143 -11.18 -6.67 15.87
C PHE A 143 -11.38 -8.17 16.10
N LYS A 144 -11.07 -8.99 15.09
CA LYS A 144 -11.09 -10.45 15.18
C LYS A 144 -9.67 -10.98 15.34
N GLY A 145 -9.20 -11.11 16.58
CA GLY A 145 -7.86 -11.61 16.89
C GLY A 145 -7.57 -13.02 16.37
N SER A 146 -8.60 -13.87 16.21
CA SER A 146 -8.49 -15.21 15.61
C SER A 146 -7.89 -15.22 14.20
N LYS A 147 -8.02 -14.11 13.46
CA LYS A 147 -7.40 -13.93 12.15
C LYS A 147 -5.88 -14.15 12.19
N TYR A 148 -5.22 -13.72 13.25
CA TYR A 148 -3.75 -13.75 13.34
C TYR A 148 -3.19 -14.98 14.06
N LYS A 149 -4.06 -15.84 14.61
CA LYS A 149 -3.65 -17.10 15.25
C LYS A 149 -3.24 -18.13 14.21
N ASN A 150 -2.33 -19.02 14.60
CA ASN A 150 -1.90 -20.19 13.82
C ASN A 150 -1.49 -19.84 12.38
N LEU A 151 -0.87 -18.67 12.18
CA LEU A 151 -0.41 -18.21 10.87
C LEU A 151 0.48 -19.24 10.15
N PRO A 152 1.40 -19.97 10.82
CA PRO A 152 2.21 -21.01 10.17
C PRO A 152 1.37 -22.10 9.49
N TYR A 153 0.19 -22.44 10.05
CA TYR A 153 -0.73 -23.39 9.44
C TYR A 153 -1.59 -22.73 8.34
N LYS A 154 -2.00 -21.47 8.52
CA LYS A 154 -2.84 -20.80 7.51
C LYS A 154 -2.09 -20.58 6.19
N ILE A 155 -0.79 -20.30 6.25
CA ILE A 155 0.02 -20.06 5.04
C ILE A 155 0.20 -21.32 4.20
N THR A 156 0.18 -22.53 4.80
CA THR A 156 0.29 -23.79 4.03
C THR A 156 -0.94 -24.06 3.18
N ASN A 157 -2.09 -23.47 3.54
CA ASN A 157 -3.33 -23.56 2.77
C ASN A 157 -3.51 -22.37 1.80
N SER A 158 -2.47 -21.58 1.56
CA SER A 158 -2.52 -20.45 0.63
C SER A 158 -1.94 -20.80 -0.73
N THR A 159 -2.46 -20.17 -1.79
CA THR A 159 -1.87 -20.22 -3.13
C THR A 159 -0.64 -19.32 -3.26
N ILE A 160 -0.37 -18.47 -2.26
CA ILE A 160 0.81 -17.62 -2.23
C ILE A 160 1.99 -18.47 -1.73
N PRO A 161 3.13 -18.49 -2.46
CA PRO A 161 4.29 -19.28 -2.08
C PRO A 161 5.08 -18.57 -0.95
N PHE A 162 4.70 -18.80 0.30
CA PHE A 162 5.45 -18.33 1.46
C PHE A 162 6.74 -19.15 1.64
N PHE A 163 7.88 -18.48 1.82
CA PHE A 163 9.17 -19.14 2.12
C PHE A 163 9.59 -18.96 3.60
N GLU A 164 8.94 -18.05 4.32
CA GLU A 164 9.07 -17.86 5.76
C GLU A 164 7.69 -17.55 6.35
N ILE A 165 7.54 -17.67 7.68
CA ILE A 165 6.31 -17.21 8.34
C ILE A 165 6.32 -15.67 8.25
N PRO A 166 5.39 -15.04 7.49
CA PRO A 166 5.45 -13.62 7.27
C PRO A 166 5.07 -12.87 8.54
N GLU A 167 5.73 -11.73 8.77
CA GLU A 167 5.21 -10.77 9.73
C GLU A 167 3.91 -10.14 9.21
N VAL A 168 3.01 -9.81 10.13
CA VAL A 168 1.76 -9.12 9.81
C VAL A 168 1.85 -7.69 10.34
N LEU A 169 1.72 -6.71 9.45
CA LEU A 169 1.65 -5.31 9.79
C LEU A 169 0.20 -4.85 9.76
N ILE A 170 -0.36 -4.52 10.92
CA ILE A 170 -1.68 -3.92 11.04
C ILE A 170 -1.53 -2.41 10.97
N ILE A 171 -2.25 -1.79 10.04
CA ILE A 171 -2.28 -0.34 9.88
C ILE A 171 -3.64 0.14 10.37
N THR A 172 -3.67 0.91 11.46
CA THR A 172 -4.92 1.37 12.07
C THR A 172 -4.75 2.62 12.93
N GLN A 173 -5.82 3.41 13.07
CA GLN A 173 -5.93 4.47 14.09
C GLN A 173 -6.88 4.08 15.23
N GLU A 174 -7.38 2.84 15.23
CA GLU A 174 -8.33 2.35 16.22
C GLU A 174 -7.62 2.07 17.55
N ARG A 175 -7.90 2.90 18.58
CA ARG A 175 -7.29 2.74 19.92
C ARG A 175 -7.56 1.38 20.56
N LEU A 176 -8.65 0.72 20.18
CA LEU A 176 -9.03 -0.60 20.68
C LEU A 176 -8.15 -1.74 20.14
N ILE A 177 -7.35 -1.47 19.11
CA ILE A 177 -6.39 -2.39 18.51
C ILE A 177 -4.99 -1.94 18.95
N ASP A 178 -4.52 -2.49 20.06
CA ASP A 178 -3.23 -2.16 20.66
C ASP A 178 -2.31 -3.39 20.75
N GLU A 179 -1.03 -3.12 21.00
CA GLU A 179 -0.02 -4.20 21.09
C GLU A 179 -0.31 -5.18 22.23
N TYR A 180 -0.91 -4.74 23.33
CA TYR A 180 -1.20 -5.58 24.49
C TYR A 180 -2.22 -6.67 24.17
N ARG A 181 -3.21 -6.37 23.32
CA ARG A 181 -4.21 -7.35 22.86
C ARG A 181 -3.66 -8.29 21.80
N ILE A 182 -2.65 -7.86 21.05
CA ILE A 182 -2.12 -8.59 19.89
C ILE A 182 -0.93 -9.48 20.24
N LYS A 183 0.02 -9.02 21.06
CA LYS A 183 1.23 -9.79 21.41
C LYS A 183 0.92 -11.18 21.99
N PRO A 184 -0.09 -11.36 22.86
CA PRO A 184 -0.47 -12.69 23.35
C PRO A 184 -1.04 -13.62 22.25
N ILE A 185 -1.51 -13.06 21.14
CA ILE A 185 -2.10 -13.81 20.02
C ILE A 185 -1.01 -14.26 19.06
N ASN A 186 -0.12 -13.34 18.67
CA ASN A 186 0.96 -13.61 17.73
C ASN A 186 2.03 -12.51 17.81
N GLN A 187 3.26 -12.89 18.15
CA GLN A 187 4.40 -11.97 18.30
C GLN A 187 4.90 -11.38 16.96
N ASN A 188 4.56 -12.04 15.84
CA ASN A 188 4.90 -11.60 14.48
C ASN A 188 3.94 -10.53 13.95
N VAL A 189 2.99 -10.08 14.77
CA VAL A 189 2.07 -9.00 14.40
C VAL A 189 2.58 -7.69 14.99
N LYS A 190 2.75 -6.69 14.13
CA LYS A 190 3.14 -5.32 14.47
C LYS A 190 2.00 -4.36 14.14
N ILE A 191 1.93 -3.24 14.84
CA ILE A 191 0.89 -2.23 14.64
C ILE A 191 1.56 -0.90 14.30
N ILE A 192 1.04 -0.22 13.29
CA ILE A 192 1.40 1.17 13.00
C ILE A 192 0.15 2.00 12.75
N ASP A 193 0.28 3.30 12.97
CA ASP A 193 -0.75 4.26 12.62
C ASP A 193 -0.85 4.51 11.11
N LEU A 194 -1.88 5.25 10.71
CA LEU A 194 -2.10 5.64 9.32
C LEU A 194 -1.13 6.72 8.81
N SER A 195 -0.34 7.36 9.68
CA SER A 195 0.72 8.27 9.25
C SER A 195 1.87 7.51 8.58
N LEU A 196 2.03 6.22 8.92
CA LEU A 196 3.08 5.33 8.44
C LEU A 196 4.49 5.88 8.75
N ASN A 197 4.64 6.73 9.78
CA ASN A 197 5.92 7.35 10.12
C ASN A 197 6.95 6.29 10.56
N ASN A 198 6.50 5.28 11.29
CA ASN A 198 7.35 4.21 11.80
C ASN A 198 7.46 3.01 10.85
N LEU A 199 6.91 3.09 9.63
CA LEU A 199 6.84 1.97 8.69
C LEU A 199 8.20 1.31 8.49
N THR A 200 9.27 2.09 8.30
CA THR A 200 10.63 1.57 8.06
C THR A 200 11.25 0.80 9.23
N TYR A 201 10.77 0.99 10.46
CA TYR A 201 11.23 0.19 11.60
C TYR A 201 10.68 -1.24 11.58
N TYR A 202 9.62 -1.46 10.81
CA TYR A 202 8.92 -2.73 10.70
C TYR A 202 9.04 -3.34 9.30
N LEU A 203 10.08 -2.99 8.54
CA LEU A 203 10.35 -3.48 7.18
C LEU A 203 11.77 -3.99 7.03
#